data_AF-A0A3Q8CCF3-F1
#
_entry.id   AF-A0A3Q8CCF3-F1
#
_cell.length_a   1.000
_cell.length_b   1.000
_cell.length_c   1.000
_cell.angle_alpha   90.00
_cell.angle_beta   90.00
_cell.angle_gamma   90.00
#
_symmetry.space_group_name_H-M   'P 1'
#
loop_
_entity.id
_entity.type
_entity.pdbx_description
1 polymer ?
#
loop_
_entity_poly.entity_id
_entity_poly.type
_entity_poly.pdbx_seq_one_letter_code
_entity_poly.pdbx_strand_id
1 'polypeptide(L)'
;MFKVVLVMHDGENEYYRMNKVYFENMPVAGQYIYNSDGLAYRVEEVASFAGYVSEKGATTILVVHPVDKNEPVSDIYGLDIERDLDD
;
A
#
# COMPACT_ATOMS: atom_id res chain seq x y z
N MET A 1 12.89 -5.87 4.63
CA MET A 1 11.42 -5.93 4.76
C MET A 1 10.94 -4.84 5.71
N PHE A 2 10.21 -3.86 5.19
CA PHE A 2 9.67 -2.71 5.91
C PHE A 2 8.26 -3.01 6.40
N LYS A 3 8.02 -2.80 7.69
CA LYS A 3 6.69 -2.93 8.29
C LYS A 3 6.01 -1.57 8.31
N VAL A 4 4.86 -1.46 7.66
CA VAL A 4 4.12 -0.20 7.55
C VAL A 4 2.66 -0.37 7.98
N VAL A 5 2.01 0.73 8.32
CA VAL A 5 0.55 0.81 8.48
C VAL A 5 -0.01 1.42 7.21
N LEU A 6 -0.98 0.75 6.58
CA LEU A 6 -1.75 1.34 5.49
C LEU A 6 -2.90 2.18 6.05
N VAL A 7 -3.08 3.36 5.48
CA VAL A 7 -4.22 4.23 5.71
C VAL A 7 -4.82 4.57 4.36
N MET A 8 -6.08 4.22 4.15
CA MET A 8 -6.81 4.61 2.95
C MET A 8 -7.36 6.01 3.11
N HIS A 9 -7.24 6.82 2.07
CA HIS A 9 -7.90 8.10 1.91
C HIS A 9 -8.96 7.95 0.81
N ASP A 10 -10.24 8.02 1.19
CA ASP A 10 -11.37 7.57 0.36
C ASP A 10 -11.93 8.62 -0.62
N GLY A 11 -11.31 9.80 -0.70
CA GLY A 11 -11.73 10.89 -1.58
C GLY A 11 -12.78 11.82 -0.98
N GLU A 12 -13.42 11.47 0.14
CA GLU A 12 -14.33 12.35 0.90
C GLU A 12 -13.64 13.07 2.08
N ASN A 13 -12.30 13.10 2.06
CA ASN A 13 -11.40 13.57 3.13
C ASN A 13 -11.42 12.72 4.40
N GLU A 14 -11.83 11.46 4.31
CA GLU A 14 -11.80 10.53 5.44
C GLU A 14 -10.60 9.58 5.35
N TYR A 15 -10.00 9.31 6.51
CA TYR A 15 -8.83 8.45 6.65
C TYR A 15 -9.19 7.18 7.41
N TYR A 16 -8.98 6.03 6.76
CA TYR A 16 -9.32 4.73 7.30
C TYR A 16 -8.06 3.89 7.50
N ARG A 17 -7.78 3.53 8.76
CA ARG A 17 -6.71 2.58 9.04
C ARG A 17 -7.08 1.20 8.49
N MET A 18 -6.22 0.67 7.64
CA MET A 18 -6.33 -0.69 7.11
C MET A 18 -5.46 -1.66 7.96
N ASN A 19 -4.76 -2.56 7.28
CA ASN A 19 -3.85 -3.56 7.83
C ASN A 19 -2.41 -3.02 8.00
N LYS A 20 -1.62 -3.76 8.78
CA LYS A 20 -0.16 -3.65 8.76
C LYS A 20 0.35 -4.59 7.69
N VAL A 21 1.21 -4.09 6.81
CA VAL A 21 1.77 -4.87 5.71
C VAL A 21 3.28 -4.78 5.70
N TYR A 22 3.89 -5.71 4.99
CA TYR A 22 5.32 -5.82 4.83
C TYR A 22 5.67 -5.60 3.36
N PHE A 23 6.68 -4.77 3.11
CA PHE A 23 7.21 -4.56 1.78
C PHE A 23 8.69 -4.90 1.75
N GLU A 24 9.17 -5.48 0.64
CA GLU A 24 10.61 -5.70 0.47
C GLU A 24 11.36 -4.37 0.35
N ASN A 25 10.82 -3.47 -0.47
CA ASN A 25 11.27 -2.10 -0.69
C ASN A 25 10.21 -1.10 -0.24
N MET A 26 10.61 0.03 0.35
CA MET A 26 9.65 1.06 0.74
C MET A 26 9.01 1.68 -0.52
N PRO A 27 7.67 1.67 -0.65
CA PRO A 27 7.01 2.38 -1.74
C PRO A 27 7.31 3.89 -1.70
N VAL A 28 7.09 4.58 -2.81
CA VAL A 28 7.13 6.05 -2.89
C VAL A 28 5.82 6.60 -3.44
N ALA A 29 5.55 7.87 -3.16
CA ALA A 29 4.36 8.55 -3.66
C ALA A 29 4.22 8.42 -5.18
N GLY A 30 3.00 8.15 -5.64
CA GLY A 30 2.66 7.92 -7.04
C GLY A 30 2.78 6.47 -7.51
N GLN A 31 3.48 5.59 -6.79
CA GLN A 31 3.55 4.16 -7.11
C GLN A 31 2.24 3.43 -6.80
N TYR A 32 2.07 2.27 -7.43
CA TYR A 32 1.00 1.34 -7.11
C TYR A 32 1.48 0.28 -6.12
N ILE A 33 0.60 -0.11 -5.22
CA ILE A 33 0.76 -1.29 -4.39
C ILE A 33 -0.42 -2.22 -4.65
N TYR A 34 -0.18 -3.52 -4.53
CA TYR A 34 -1.23 -4.53 -4.50
C TYR A 34 -1.30 -5.09 -3.09
N ASN A 35 -2.47 -4.99 -2.46
CA ASN A 35 -2.66 -5.41 -1.07
C ASN A 35 -3.21 -6.84 -1.00
N SER A 36 -3.10 -7.45 0.18
CA SER A 36 -3.56 -8.82 0.43
C SER A 36 -5.09 -9.01 0.32
N ASP A 37 -5.84 -7.93 0.23
CA ASP A 37 -7.29 -7.94 -0.03
C ASP A 37 -7.62 -8.10 -1.53
N GLY A 38 -6.62 -8.16 -2.39
CA GLY A 38 -6.78 -8.31 -3.84
C GLY A 38 -7.06 -6.99 -4.57
N LEU A 39 -6.86 -5.84 -3.92
CA LEU A 39 -7.09 -4.53 -4.51
C LEU A 39 -5.78 -3.76 -4.75
N ALA A 40 -5.78 -3.00 -5.84
CA ALA A 40 -4.71 -2.06 -6.16
C ALA A 40 -4.97 -0.71 -5.51
N TYR A 41 -3.91 -0.12 -4.97
CA TYR A 41 -3.92 1.21 -4.37
C TYR A 41 -2.78 2.05 -4.92
N ARG A 42 -3.02 3.35 -5.06
CA ARG A 42 -1.98 4.32 -5.41
C ARG A 42 -1.48 5.00 -4.14
N VAL A 43 -0.17 5.04 -3.97
CA VAL A 43 0.45 5.72 -2.83
C VAL A 43 0.30 7.23 -3.00
N GLU A 44 -0.38 7.86 -2.05
CA GLU A 44 -0.49 9.31 -1.94
C GLU A 44 0.73 9.88 -1.21
N GLU A 45 1.02 9.33 -0.04
CA GLU A 45 2.05 9.85 0.87
C GLU A 45 2.77 8.70 1.60
N VAL A 46 4.07 8.90 1.84
CA VAL A 46 4.87 8.08 2.75
C VAL A 46 5.24 8.94 3.95
N ALA A 47 4.54 8.75 5.06
CA ALA A 47 4.72 9.51 6.28
C ALA A 47 5.60 8.74 7.28
N SER A 48 6.78 9.29 7.56
CA SER A 48 7.68 8.81 8.61
C SER A 48 7.98 9.95 9.59
N PHE A 49 7.79 9.70 10.87
CA PHE A 49 7.95 10.73 11.91
C PHE A 49 9.38 10.76 12.42
N ALA A 50 10.04 11.92 12.27
CA ALA A 50 11.39 12.12 12.80
C ALA A 50 11.44 11.86 14.32
N GLY A 51 12.39 11.03 14.75
CA GLY A 51 12.56 10.68 16.16
C GLY A 51 11.63 9.58 16.69
N TYR A 52 10.65 9.10 15.90
CA TYR A 52 9.84 7.94 16.28
C TYR A 52 10.59 6.65 15.96
N VAL A 53 11.02 5.95 17.01
CA VAL A 53 11.68 4.64 16.92
C VAL A 53 10.77 3.60 17.55
N SER A 54 10.52 2.50 16.84
CA SER A 54 9.73 1.39 17.36
C SER A 54 10.48 0.08 17.17
N GLU A 55 10.69 -0.68 18.26
CA GLU A 55 11.34 -1.99 18.20
C GLU A 55 10.42 -3.10 17.65
N LYS A 56 9.09 -2.91 17.73
CA LYS A 56 8.09 -3.94 17.36
C LYS A 56 7.00 -3.42 16.40
N GLY A 57 6.84 -2.10 16.33
CA GLY A 57 5.80 -1.43 15.57
C GLY A 57 6.21 -1.08 14.14
N ALA A 58 5.23 -0.62 13.37
CA ALA A 58 5.51 0.06 12.11
C ALA A 58 6.01 1.47 12.42
N THR A 59 7.05 1.93 11.74
CA THR A 59 7.58 3.30 11.88
C THR A 59 7.10 4.24 10.78
N THR A 60 6.40 3.70 9.78
CA THR A 60 5.95 4.42 8.58
C THR A 60 4.48 4.15 8.33
N ILE A 61 3.77 5.21 7.94
CA ILE A 61 2.41 5.16 7.43
C ILE A 61 2.47 5.36 5.92
N LEU A 62 1.76 4.51 5.18
CA LEU A 62 1.50 4.71 3.77
C LEU A 62 0.05 5.16 3.63
N VAL A 63 -0.14 6.39 3.18
CA VAL A 63 -1.45 6.91 2.80
C VAL A 63 -1.69 6.51 1.35
N VAL A 64 -2.85 5.92 1.07
CA VAL A 64 -3.16 5.37 -0.25
C VAL A 64 -4.58 5.68 -0.69
N HIS A 65 -4.79 5.77 -2.00
CA HIS A 65 -6.11 5.84 -2.61
C HIS A 65 -6.46 4.52 -3.32
N PRO A 66 -7.72 4.08 -3.28
CA PRO A 66 -8.15 2.98 -4.12
C PRO A 66 -7.96 3.35 -5.60
N VAL A 67 -7.50 2.40 -6.41
CA VAL A 67 -7.47 2.58 -7.86
C VAL A 67 -8.83 2.20 -8.44
N ASP A 68 -9.27 2.89 -9.50
CA ASP A 68 -10.48 2.52 -10.22
C ASP A 68 -10.36 1.08 -10.74
N LYS A 69 -11.39 0.28 -10.51
CA LYS A 69 -11.44 -1.13 -10.95
C LYS A 69 -11.28 -1.33 -12.46
N ASN A 70 -11.51 -0.29 -13.26
CA ASN A 70 -11.39 -0.34 -14.71
C ASN A 70 -9.98 0.01 -15.21
N GLU A 71 -9.07 0.44 -14.32
CA GLU A 71 -7.67 0.70 -14.68
C GLU A 71 -6.89 -0.61 -14.85
N PRO A 72 -5.98 -0.73 -15.83
CA PRO A 72 -5.22 -1.96 -16.08
C PRO A 72 -4.46 -2.51 -14.88
N VAL A 73 -3.98 -1.63 -13.99
CA VAL A 73 -3.25 -2.03 -12.78
C VAL A 73 -4.14 -2.75 -11.77
N SER A 74 -5.45 -2.50 -11.77
CA SER A 74 -6.41 -3.17 -10.89
C SER A 74 -6.59 -4.64 -11.26
N ASP A 75 -6.31 -5.00 -12.52
CA ASP A 75 -6.25 -6.37 -13.03
C ASP A 75 -4.79 -6.85 -13.18
N ILE A 76 -3.83 -6.15 -12.55
CA ILE A 76 -2.39 -6.49 -12.59
C ILE A 76 -1.90 -6.66 -14.04
N TYR A 77 -2.43 -5.86 -14.96
CA TYR A 77 -2.15 -5.96 -16.40
C TYR A 77 -2.45 -7.34 -17.01
N GLY A 78 -3.42 -8.07 -16.44
CA GLY A 78 -3.84 -9.42 -16.85
C GLY A 78 -2.97 -10.55 -16.30
N LEU A 79 -2.09 -10.28 -15.33
CA LEU A 79 -1.24 -11.28 -14.68
C LEU A 79 -1.96 -11.97 -13.52
N ASP A 80 -1.76 -13.28 -13.40
CA ASP A 80 -2.21 -14.09 -12.27
C ASP A 80 -1.08 -14.18 -11.24
N ILE A 81 -1.27 -13.64 -10.03
CA ILE A 81 -0.20 -13.61 -9.01
C ILE A 81 0.30 -15.02 -8.69
N GLU A 82 -0.60 -15.98 -8.49
CA GLU A 82 -0.22 -17.33 -8.03
C GLU A 82 0.49 -18.12 -9.13
N ARG A 83 0.27 -17.78 -10.40
CA ARG A 83 0.81 -18.52 -11.55
C ARG A 83 1.99 -17.83 -12.23
N ASP A 84 2.01 -16.51 -12.25
CA ASP A 84 2.93 -15.70 -13.03
C ASP A 84 3.96 -14.95 -12.17
N LEU A 85 3.69 -14.75 -10.86
CA LEU A 85 4.53 -13.94 -9.97
C LEU A 85 5.08 -14.72 -8.76
N ASP A 86 4.38 -15.75 -8.29
CA ASP A 86 4.91 -16.74 -7.34
C ASP A 86 5.68 -17.83 -8.11
N ASP A 87 6.94 -18.08 -7.73
CA ASP A 87 7.86 -19.07 -8.33
C ASP A 87 7.79 -20.42 -7.59
#